data_AF-A0A3R6FMY8-F1
#
_entry.id   AF-A0A3R6FMY8-F1
#
_cell.length_a   1.000
_cell.length_b   1.000
_cell.length_c   1.000
_cell.angle_alpha   90.00
_cell.angle_beta   90.00
_cell.angle_gamma   90.00
#
_symmetry.space_group_name_H-M   'P 1'
#
loop_
_entity.id
_entity.type
_entity.pdbx_description
1 polymer ?
#
loop_
_entity_poly.entity_id
_entity_poly.type
_entity_poly.pdbx_seq_one_letter_code
_entity_poly.pdbx_strand_id
1 'polypeptide(L)'
;MIAVLVIIFFVGLLWAYGKRQTANNGIYQPTAQPTKRKRKRKSKVQSWQKQQKQIWKAKARSVMLKANYVFLSIDEANDLFTYNHSADEMKLLDVVLDATLDGKDYVQIDRSLYERMKSEKALKSQMDKEKECQK
;
A
#
# COMPACT_ATOMS: atom_id res chain seq x y z
N MET A 1 34.97 32.02 18.02
CA MET A 1 33.96 30.96 17.80
C MET A 1 34.59 29.57 17.69
N ILE A 2 35.65 29.38 16.90
CA ILE A 2 36.31 28.07 16.72
C ILE A 2 36.82 27.46 18.04
N ALA A 3 37.43 28.25 18.91
CA ALA A 3 37.93 27.77 20.21
C ALA A 3 36.82 27.20 21.13
N VAL A 4 35.60 27.74 21.06
CA VAL A 4 34.46 27.27 21.87
C VAL A 4 33.97 25.92 21.37
N LEU A 5 33.98 25.69 20.05
CA LEU A 5 33.58 24.42 19.45
C LEU A 5 34.55 23.29 19.81
N VAL A 6 35.85 23.59 19.89
CA VAL A 6 36.88 22.61 20.29
C VAL A 6 36.66 22.14 21.74
N ILE A 7 36.35 23.05 22.66
CA ILE A 7 36.09 22.71 24.07
C ILE A 7 34.85 21.81 24.21
N ILE A 8 33.76 22.12 23.52
CA ILE A 8 32.53 21.31 23.55
C ILE A 8 32.79 19.89 23.01
N PHE A 9 33.62 19.76 21.97
CA PHE A 9 33.99 18.47 21.39
C PHE A 9 34.76 17.58 22.38
N PHE A 10 35.74 18.14 23.11
CA PHE A 10 36.51 17.38 24.11
C PHE A 10 35.66 16.96 25.32
N VAL A 11 34.74 17.82 25.78
CA VAL A 11 33.81 17.48 26.87
C VAL A 11 32.87 16.34 26.47
N GLY A 12 32.36 16.35 25.23
CA GLY A 12 31.54 15.27 24.69
C GLY A 12 32.29 13.92 24.57
N LEU A 13 33.56 13.96 24.15
CA LEU A 13 34.43 12.80 24.09
C LEU A 13 34.69 12.21 25.49
N LEU A 14 35.01 13.03 26.48
CA LEU A 14 35.23 12.58 27.86
C LEU A 14 33.99 11.92 28.47
N TRP A 15 32.79 12.47 28.22
CA TRP A 15 31.54 11.90 28.71
C TRP A 15 31.21 10.55 28.05
N ALA A 16 31.48 10.41 26.75
CA ALA A 16 31.31 9.16 26.02
C ALA A 16 32.28 8.05 26.48
N TYR A 17 33.52 8.43 26.82
CA TYR A 17 34.52 7.49 27.35
C TYR A 17 34.19 7.03 28.79
N GLY A 18 33.77 7.95 29.67
CA GLY A 18 33.40 7.61 31.05
C GLY A 18 32.22 6.65 31.14
N LYS A 19 31.24 6.76 30.23
CA LYS A 19 30.07 5.85 30.17
C LYS A 19 30.42 4.43 29.70
N ARG A 20 31.54 4.25 28.97
CA ARG A 20 31.99 2.92 28.50
C ARG A 20 32.75 2.12 29.56
N GLN A 21 33.42 2.78 30.51
CA GLN A 21 34.23 2.07 31.52
C GLN A 21 33.42 1.52 32.71
N THR A 22 32.24 2.05 32.99
CA THR A 22 31.36 1.57 34.09
C THR A 22 30.59 0.28 33.78
N ALA A 23 30.63 -0.22 32.54
CA ALA A 23 29.93 -1.45 32.16
C ALA A 23 30.72 -2.75 32.43
N ASN A 24 32.01 -2.68 32.79
CA ASN A 24 32.88 -3.87 32.87
C ASN A 24 33.34 -4.26 34.28
N ASN A 25 32.92 -3.55 35.32
CA ASN A 25 33.26 -3.91 36.71
C ASN A 25 32.03 -4.50 37.42
N GLY A 26 31.60 -5.67 36.95
CA GLY A 26 30.54 -6.45 37.56
C GLY A 26 31.03 -7.87 37.80
N ILE A 27 31.29 -8.18 39.06
CA ILE A 27 31.59 -9.52 39.59
C ILE A 27 30.52 -10.50 39.08
N TYR A 28 30.93 -11.49 38.27
CA TYR A 28 30.01 -12.47 37.70
C TYR A 28 29.81 -13.64 38.67
N GLN A 29 28.64 -13.70 39.31
CA GLN A 29 28.10 -14.92 39.92
C GLN A 29 27.81 -15.95 38.82
N PRO A 30 28.12 -17.26 39.00
CA PRO A 30 27.72 -18.27 38.06
C PRO A 30 26.24 -18.59 38.28
N THR A 31 25.35 -17.78 37.69
CA THR A 31 23.93 -18.11 37.62
C THR A 31 23.78 -19.33 36.72
N ALA A 32 23.38 -20.47 37.29
CA ALA A 32 23.03 -21.68 36.57
C ALA A 32 22.00 -21.34 35.47
N GLN A 33 22.47 -21.19 34.23
CA GLN A 33 21.60 -20.94 33.10
C GLN A 33 20.78 -22.20 32.82
N PRO A 34 19.45 -22.13 32.74
CA PRO A 34 18.65 -23.25 32.28
C PRO A 34 19.04 -23.50 30.83
N THR A 35 19.56 -24.70 30.55
CA THR A 35 19.92 -25.15 29.21
C THR A 35 18.71 -24.98 28.29
N LYS A 36 18.74 -23.93 27.46
CA LYS A 36 17.68 -23.67 26.47
C LYS A 36 17.59 -24.89 25.57
N ARG A 37 16.47 -25.62 25.68
CA ARG A 37 16.12 -26.76 24.81
C ARG A 37 16.38 -26.37 23.36
N LYS A 38 17.33 -27.04 22.69
CA LYS A 38 17.64 -26.80 21.28
C LYS A 38 16.36 -27.04 20.46
N ARG A 39 15.67 -25.96 20.07
CA ARG A 39 14.53 -26.05 19.14
C ARG A 39 15.05 -26.74 17.88
N LYS A 40 14.47 -27.90 17.55
CA LYS A 40 14.76 -28.59 16.29
C LYS A 40 14.63 -27.57 15.15
N ARG A 41 15.72 -27.35 14.41
CA ARG A 41 15.71 -26.50 13.21
C ARG A 41 14.66 -27.08 12.27
N LYS A 42 13.57 -26.33 12.02
CA LYS A 42 12.59 -26.74 11.02
C LYS A 42 13.29 -26.81 9.67
N SER A 43 12.94 -27.82 8.87
CA SER A 43 13.44 -27.97 7.50
C SER A 43 13.28 -26.64 6.74
N LYS A 44 14.34 -26.23 6.04
CA LYS A 44 14.39 -24.99 5.25
C LYS A 44 13.50 -25.09 4.00
N VAL A 45 13.06 -26.31 3.65
CA VAL A 45 12.26 -26.60 2.46
C VAL A 45 10.78 -26.64 2.85
N GLN A 46 9.98 -25.74 2.28
CA GLN A 46 8.52 -25.79 2.38
C GLN A 46 8.01 -27.08 1.74
N SER A 47 7.07 -27.77 2.41
CA SER A 47 6.42 -28.91 1.80
C SER A 47 5.67 -28.49 0.54
N TRP A 48 5.71 -29.33 -0.50
CA TRP A 48 5.05 -29.09 -1.78
C TRP A 48 3.55 -28.71 -1.62
N GLN A 49 2.87 -29.36 -0.68
CA GLN A 49 1.48 -29.05 -0.33
C GLN A 49 1.28 -27.60 0.16
N LYS A 50 2.26 -27.03 0.88
CA LYS A 50 2.21 -25.62 1.32
C LYS A 50 2.42 -24.67 0.15
N GLN A 51 3.31 -24.99 -0.77
CA GLN A 51 3.53 -24.21 -1.99
C GLN A 51 2.28 -24.22 -2.86
N GLN A 52 1.68 -25.39 -3.10
CA GLN A 52 0.40 -25.47 -3.83
C GLN A 52 -0.68 -24.62 -3.16
N LYS A 53 -0.86 -24.74 -1.84
CA LYS A 53 -1.86 -23.93 -1.12
C LYS A 53 -1.61 -22.42 -1.25
N GLN A 54 -0.36 -21.98 -1.30
CA GLN A 54 -0.02 -20.57 -1.54
C GLN A 54 -0.38 -20.13 -2.96
N ILE A 55 -0.07 -20.94 -3.98
CA ILE A 55 -0.43 -20.68 -5.38
C ILE A 55 -1.95 -20.58 -5.53
N TRP A 56 -2.70 -21.54 -4.98
CA TRP A 56 -4.17 -21.51 -5.01
C TRP A 56 -4.75 -20.27 -4.34
N LYS A 57 -4.19 -19.87 -3.18
CA LYS A 57 -4.59 -18.63 -2.50
C LYS A 57 -4.29 -17.38 -3.34
N ALA A 58 -3.11 -17.33 -3.98
CA ALA A 58 -2.75 -16.20 -4.83
C ALA A 58 -3.68 -16.10 -6.04
N LYS A 59 -4.01 -17.24 -6.67
CA LYS A 59 -4.97 -17.31 -7.78
C LYS A 59 -6.39 -16.92 -7.35
N ALA A 60 -6.86 -17.39 -6.20
CA ALA A 60 -8.16 -17.00 -5.67
C ALA A 60 -8.25 -15.49 -5.40
N ARG A 61 -7.19 -14.90 -4.84
CA ARG A 61 -7.11 -13.45 -4.59
C ARG A 61 -7.15 -12.65 -5.89
N SER A 62 -6.40 -13.05 -6.91
CA SER A 62 -6.39 -12.33 -8.19
C SER A 62 -7.73 -12.42 -8.92
N VAL A 63 -8.38 -13.58 -8.89
CA VAL A 63 -9.74 -13.76 -9.44
C VAL A 63 -10.75 -12.87 -8.72
N MET A 64 -10.69 -12.82 -7.38
CA MET A 64 -11.58 -11.98 -6.59
C MET A 64 -11.35 -10.48 -6.85
N LEU A 65 -10.09 -10.07 -7.01
CA LEU A 65 -9.72 -8.70 -7.39
C LEU A 65 -10.32 -8.31 -8.74
N LYS A 66 -10.19 -9.17 -9.76
CA LYS A 66 -10.79 -8.95 -11.09
C LYS A 66 -12.32 -9.02 -11.10
N ALA A 67 -12.92 -9.73 -10.15
CA ALA A 67 -14.36 -9.79 -10.03
C ALA A 67 -14.92 -8.48 -9.45
N ASN A 68 -14.25 -7.90 -8.46
CA ASN A 68 -14.72 -6.73 -7.72
C ASN A 68 -14.29 -5.40 -8.34
N TYR A 69 -13.17 -5.36 -9.04
CA TYR A 69 -12.58 -4.13 -9.56
C TYR A 69 -12.33 -4.20 -11.05
N VAL A 70 -12.46 -3.04 -11.69
CA VAL A 70 -12.10 -2.79 -13.08
C VAL A 70 -10.90 -1.86 -13.08
N PHE A 71 -9.90 -2.22 -13.87
CA PHE A 71 -8.73 -1.36 -14.12
C PHE A 71 -8.94 -0.67 -15.46
N LEU A 72 -8.95 0.66 -15.44
CA LEU A 72 -9.12 1.50 -16.64
C LEU A 72 -7.92 2.41 -16.76
N SER A 73 -7.57 2.82 -17.98
CA SER A 73 -6.64 3.95 -18.15
C SER A 73 -7.29 5.24 -17.68
N ILE A 74 -6.49 6.27 -17.38
CA ILE A 74 -7.03 7.61 -17.06
C ILE A 74 -7.96 8.11 -18.19
N ASP A 75 -7.59 7.88 -19.46
CA ASP A 75 -8.41 8.30 -20.60
C ASP A 75 -9.76 7.56 -20.65
N GLU A 76 -9.76 6.23 -20.42
CA GLU A 76 -10.99 5.44 -20.37
C GLU A 76 -11.88 5.82 -19.19
N ALA A 77 -11.28 6.16 -18.05
CA ALA A 77 -12.00 6.66 -16.90
C ALA A 77 -12.59 8.05 -17.17
N ASN A 78 -11.85 8.93 -17.84
CA ASN A 78 -12.34 10.24 -18.23
C ASN A 78 -13.51 10.17 -19.21
N ASP A 79 -13.56 9.15 -20.06
CA ASP A 79 -14.70 8.92 -20.96
C ASP A 79 -15.99 8.57 -20.20
N LEU A 80 -15.92 8.08 -18.95
CA LEU A 80 -17.12 7.74 -18.17
C LEU A 80 -17.84 8.97 -17.59
N PHE A 81 -17.23 10.16 -17.59
CA PHE A 81 -17.88 11.37 -17.09
C PHE A 81 -19.08 11.75 -17.96
N THR A 82 -20.21 12.01 -17.30
CA THR A 82 -21.43 12.50 -17.94
C THR A 82 -21.70 13.97 -17.60
N TYR A 83 -20.88 14.59 -16.75
CA TYR A 83 -20.97 15.97 -16.28
C TYR A 83 -22.34 16.24 -15.64
N ASN A 84 -22.80 15.32 -14.80
CA ASN A 84 -24.04 15.43 -14.04
C ASN A 84 -23.82 15.80 -12.57
N HIS A 85 -22.56 15.89 -12.14
CA HIS A 85 -22.10 16.14 -10.78
C HIS A 85 -22.71 15.18 -9.75
N SER A 86 -22.99 13.94 -10.16
CA SER A 86 -23.53 12.92 -9.26
C SER A 86 -22.49 12.51 -8.20
N ALA A 87 -22.97 11.90 -7.11
CA ALA A 87 -22.07 11.38 -6.08
C ALA A 87 -21.13 10.28 -6.61
N ASP A 88 -21.58 9.50 -7.59
CA ASP A 88 -20.76 8.46 -8.23
C ASP A 88 -19.72 9.08 -9.18
N GLU A 89 -20.05 10.20 -9.84
CA GLU A 89 -19.12 10.97 -10.66
C GLU A 89 -18.02 11.64 -9.82
N MET A 90 -18.38 12.23 -8.68
CA MET A 90 -17.40 12.80 -7.74
C MET A 90 -16.44 11.75 -7.18
N LYS A 91 -16.93 10.52 -6.93
CA LYS A 91 -16.06 9.40 -6.53
C LYS A 91 -15.09 8.99 -7.63
N LEU A 92 -15.55 8.94 -8.88
CA LEU A 92 -14.67 8.65 -10.00
C LEU A 92 -13.59 9.73 -10.14
N LEU A 93 -13.98 11.00 -9.99
CA LEU A 93 -13.05 12.13 -10.02
C LEU A 93 -11.98 12.02 -8.93
N ASP A 94 -12.38 11.71 -7.70
CA ASP A 94 -11.44 11.53 -6.58
C ASP A 94 -10.41 10.42 -6.88
N VAL A 95 -10.87 9.28 -7.40
CA VAL A 95 -10.00 8.15 -7.78
C VAL A 95 -9.04 8.52 -8.92
N VAL A 96 -9.50 9.27 -9.93
CA VAL A 96 -8.67 9.72 -11.05
C VAL A 96 -7.63 10.74 -10.58
N LEU A 97 -8.01 11.68 -9.72
CA LEU A 97 -7.09 12.67 -9.16
C LEU A 97 -6.03 11.98 -8.30
N ASP A 98 -6.41 11.05 -7.44
CA ASP A 98 -5.48 10.29 -6.60
C ASP A 98 -4.47 9.50 -7.45
N ALA A 99 -4.94 8.81 -8.50
CA ALA A 99 -4.04 8.09 -9.42
C ALA A 99 -3.11 9.03 -10.21
N THR A 100 -3.59 10.20 -10.60
CA THR A 100 -2.79 11.20 -11.31
C THR A 100 -1.69 11.79 -10.41
N LEU A 101 -2.03 12.08 -9.15
CA LEU A 101 -1.08 12.57 -8.14
C LEU A 101 0.00 11.52 -7.82
N ASP A 102 -0.39 10.24 -7.81
CA ASP A 102 0.52 9.10 -7.65
C ASP A 102 1.37 8.79 -8.90
N GLY A 103 1.12 9.46 -10.03
CA GLY A 103 1.80 9.20 -11.30
C GLY A 103 1.47 7.83 -11.91
N LYS A 104 0.26 7.31 -11.66
CA LYS A 104 -0.23 6.04 -12.22
C LYS A 104 -1.03 6.29 -13.49
N ASP A 105 -0.78 5.51 -14.53
CA ASP A 105 -1.54 5.60 -15.80
C ASP A 105 -2.92 4.89 -15.74
N TYR A 106 -3.17 4.13 -14.67
CA TYR A 106 -4.35 3.30 -14.49
C TYR A 106 -5.04 3.58 -13.16
N VAL A 107 -6.36 3.56 -13.19
CA VAL A 107 -7.24 3.68 -12.03
C VAL A 107 -7.92 2.35 -11.73
N GLN A 108 -8.04 2.04 -10.43
CA GLN A 108 -8.79 0.91 -9.94
C GLN A 108 -10.17 1.39 -9.48
N ILE A 109 -11.22 0.93 -10.13
CA ILE A 109 -12.59 1.36 -9.87
C ILE A 109 -13.42 0.15 -9.46
N ASP A 110 -14.32 0.32 -8.48
CA ASP A 110 -15.28 -0.72 -8.12
C ASP A 110 -16.16 -1.08 -9.31
N ARG A 111 -16.35 -2.38 -9.56
CA ARG A 111 -17.13 -2.85 -10.70
C ARG A 111 -18.57 -2.36 -10.67
N SER A 112 -19.18 -2.28 -9.48
CA SER A 112 -20.53 -1.74 -9.29
C SER A 112 -20.61 -0.25 -9.60
N LEU A 113 -19.56 0.52 -9.33
CA LEU A 113 -19.47 1.93 -9.69
C LEU A 113 -19.33 2.08 -11.22
N TYR A 114 -18.44 1.30 -11.83
CA TYR A 114 -18.24 1.26 -13.27
C TYR A 114 -19.54 0.93 -14.03
N GLU A 115 -20.27 -0.12 -13.62
CA GLU A 115 -21.51 -0.53 -14.28
C GLU A 115 -22.60 0.54 -14.18
N ARG A 116 -22.72 1.22 -13.03
CA ARG A 116 -23.65 2.35 -12.84
C ARG A 116 -23.30 3.53 -13.74
N MET A 117 -22.04 3.99 -13.72
CA MET A 117 -21.56 5.09 -14.57
C MET A 117 -21.77 4.78 -16.06
N LYS A 118 -21.48 3.55 -16.48
CA LYS A 118 -21.70 3.10 -17.85
C LYS A 118 -23.18 3.13 -18.24
N SER A 119 -24.07 2.71 -17.35
CA SER A 119 -25.51 2.74 -17.59
C SER A 119 -26.07 4.17 -17.66
N GLU A 120 -25.60 5.08 -16.79
CA GLU A 120 -25.98 6.49 -16.82
C GLU A 120 -25.54 7.17 -18.11
N LYS A 121 -24.30 6.91 -18.56
CA LYS A 121 -23.80 7.43 -19.83
C LYS A 121 -24.63 6.94 -21.02
N ALA A 122 -25.00 5.67 -21.04
CA ALA A 122 -25.84 5.10 -22.09
C ALA A 122 -27.23 5.74 -22.12
N LEU A 123 -27.84 5.96 -20.94
CA LEU A 123 -29.12 6.62 -20.81
C LEU A 123 -29.07 8.08 -21.27
N LYS A 124 -28.03 8.83 -20.87
CA LYS A 124 -27.81 10.21 -21.33
C LYS A 124 -27.68 10.28 -22.85
N SER A 125 -26.91 9.38 -23.46
CA SER A 125 -26.75 9.31 -24.92
C SER A 125 -28.07 9.03 -25.65
N GLN A 126 -28.97 8.22 -25.07
CA GLN A 126 -30.30 8.00 -25.65
C GLN A 126 -31.17 9.26 -25.58
N MET A 127 -31.20 9.92 -24.42
CA MET A 127 -31.96 11.17 -24.25
C MET A 127 -31.47 12.29 -25.18
N ASP A 128 -30.16 12.39 -25.40
CA ASP A 128 -29.60 13.41 -26.29
C ASP A 128 -29.98 13.16 -27.76
N LYS A 129 -30.01 11.89 -28.19
CA LYS A 129 -30.50 11.50 -29.53
C LYS A 129 -31.98 11.80 -29.74
N GLU A 130 -32.82 11.54 -28.73
CA GLU A 130 -34.25 11.84 -28.80
C GLU A 130 -34.51 13.34 -28.94
N LYS A 131 -33.73 14.18 -28.25
CA LYS A 131 -33.80 15.65 -28.38
C LYS A 131 -33.38 16.15 -29.75
N GLU A 132 -32.42 15.50 -30.40
CA GLU A 132 -32.02 15.83 -31.77
C GLU A 132 -33.10 15.45 -32.78
N CYS A 133 -33.79 14.33 -32.61
CA CYS A 133 -34.88 13.92 -33.52
C CYS A 133 -36.16 14.77 -33.39
N GLN A 134 -36.30 15.56 -32.33
CA GLN A 134 -37.45 16.45 -32.11
C GLN A 134 -37.23 17.89 -32.61
N LYS A 135 -36.04 18.21 -33.12
CA LYS A 135 -35.71 19.50 -33.75
C LYS A 135 -35.82 19.42 -35.27
#